data_AF-A0A4V5MJM1-F1
#
_entry.id   AF-A0A4V5MJM1-F1
#
_cell.length_a   1.000
_cell.length_b   1.000
_cell.length_c   1.000
_cell.angle_alpha   90.00
_cell.angle_beta   90.00
_cell.angle_gamma   90.00
#
_symmetry.space_group_name_H-M   'P 1'
#
loop_
_entity.id
_entity.type
_entity.pdbx_description
1 polymer ?
#
loop_
_entity_poly.entity_id
_entity_poly.type
_entity_poly.pdbx_seq_one_letter_code
_entity_poly.pdbx_strand_id
1 'polypeptide(L)'
;MIEVIQRPSVRKADKPDVIMSRMDYVIICQVIERLNEIGMTDDELSFLLGKANNYVFGFIIKPSDKNRFNEDQIDLLPYILKCPFSKIIPNGTEPGNIQLYHTGGIPDEGYKGFSHIVYSPSGEGTRIIWKKKNAPKGSTRKTNKTLLDLLKRWINEGYFDEKRDALEVYKKLNTEYKIVFQISELEKCIKILCSIRHELLEKESIDGVLKYWKKV
;
A
#
# COMPACT_ATOMS: atom_id res chain seq x y z
N MET A 1 8.80 -0.59 -4.15
CA MET A 1 8.49 -1.04 -5.51
C MET A 1 8.27 -2.54 -5.48
N ILE A 2 7.25 -3.02 -6.17
CA ILE A 2 6.93 -4.45 -6.26
C ILE A 2 7.19 -4.86 -7.70
N GLU A 3 8.15 -5.75 -7.93
CA GLU A 3 8.43 -6.31 -9.24
C GLU A 3 7.46 -7.46 -9.52
N VAL A 4 6.92 -7.50 -10.74
CA VAL A 4 6.02 -8.55 -11.22
C VAL A 4 6.68 -9.24 -12.40
N ILE A 5 6.94 -10.53 -12.27
CA ILE A 5 7.56 -11.36 -13.32
C ILE A 5 6.55 -12.40 -13.74
N GLN A 6 6.29 -12.49 -15.05
CA GLN A 6 5.44 -13.52 -15.64
C GLN A 6 6.28 -14.49 -16.45
N ARG A 7 6.05 -15.80 -16.29
CA ARG A 7 6.74 -16.85 -17.05
C ARG A 7 5.77 -17.98 -17.41
N PRO A 8 5.91 -18.61 -18.59
CA PRO A 8 5.19 -19.84 -18.88
C PRO A 8 5.46 -20.91 -17.82
N SER A 9 4.44 -21.71 -17.50
CA SER A 9 4.51 -22.83 -16.57
C SER A 9 4.08 -24.11 -17.25
N VAL A 10 4.89 -25.16 -17.09
CA VAL A 10 4.59 -26.52 -17.55
C VAL A 10 3.90 -27.37 -16.48
N ARG A 11 3.64 -26.81 -15.30
CA ARG A 11 2.90 -27.51 -14.24
C ARG A 11 1.47 -27.74 -14.69
N LYS A 12 0.89 -28.86 -14.24
CA LYS A 12 -0.52 -29.18 -14.49
C LYS A 12 -1.41 -28.51 -13.45
N ALA A 13 -2.62 -28.13 -13.86
CA ALA A 13 -3.65 -27.69 -12.95
C ALA A 13 -4.08 -28.87 -12.06
N ASP A 14 -3.90 -28.72 -10.75
CA ASP A 14 -4.39 -29.60 -9.70
C ASP A 14 -5.60 -28.94 -9.01
N LYS A 15 -5.80 -29.14 -7.71
CA LYS A 15 -6.83 -28.41 -6.97
C LYS A 15 -6.34 -26.98 -6.73
N PRO A 16 -7.17 -25.94 -6.94
CA PRO A 16 -6.75 -24.57 -6.65
C PRO A 16 -6.47 -24.41 -5.15
N ASP A 17 -5.36 -23.76 -4.83
CA ASP A 17 -5.01 -23.40 -3.46
C ASP A 17 -5.90 -22.26 -2.95
N VAL A 18 -6.25 -21.34 -3.86
CA VAL A 18 -7.05 -20.15 -3.56
C VAL A 18 -8.07 -19.94 -4.66
N ILE A 19 -9.29 -19.62 -4.24
CA ILE A 19 -10.37 -19.13 -5.10
C ILE A 19 -10.79 -17.77 -4.55
N MET A 20 -10.72 -16.73 -5.38
CA MET A 20 -11.07 -15.37 -4.98
C MET A 20 -11.80 -14.63 -6.11
N SER A 21 -12.43 -13.50 -5.78
CA SER A 21 -13.04 -12.61 -6.78
C SER A 21 -11.99 -12.21 -7.81
N ARG A 22 -12.33 -12.34 -9.10
CA ARG A 22 -11.44 -11.91 -10.19
C ARG A 22 -11.25 -10.40 -10.16
N MET A 23 -12.28 -9.64 -9.76
CA MET A 23 -12.20 -8.19 -9.66
C MET A 23 -11.17 -7.77 -8.60
N ASP A 24 -11.20 -8.37 -7.40
CA ASP A 24 -10.25 -8.06 -6.33
C ASP A 24 -8.81 -8.31 -6.79
N TYR A 25 -8.59 -9.42 -7.50
CA TYR A 25 -7.29 -9.75 -8.07
C TYR A 25 -6.83 -8.71 -9.09
N VAL A 26 -7.72 -8.30 -10.01
CA VAL A 26 -7.44 -7.28 -11.03
C VAL A 26 -7.14 -5.94 -10.39
N ILE A 27 -7.94 -5.50 -9.42
CA ILE A 27 -7.72 -4.24 -8.68
C ILE A 27 -6.32 -4.22 -8.08
N ILE A 28 -5.88 -5.31 -7.46
CA ILE A 28 -4.55 -5.38 -6.86
C ILE A 28 -3.44 -5.30 -7.90
N CYS A 29 -3.60 -5.99 -9.03
CA CYS A 29 -2.65 -5.86 -10.14
C CYS A 29 -2.56 -4.40 -10.62
N GLN A 30 -3.70 -3.74 -10.84
CA GLN A 30 -3.78 -2.35 -11.28
C GLN A 30 -3.17 -1.37 -10.26
N VAL A 31 -3.41 -1.58 -8.96
CA VAL A 31 -2.80 -0.77 -7.90
C VAL A 31 -1.29 -0.90 -7.92
N ILE A 32 -0.75 -2.11 -8.06
CA ILE A 32 0.70 -2.36 -8.08
C ILE A 32 1.35 -1.73 -9.31
N GLU A 33 0.76 -1.93 -10.48
CA GLU A 33 1.19 -1.27 -11.72
C GLU A 33 1.25 0.24 -11.53
N ARG A 34 0.17 0.83 -11.00
CA ARG A 34 0.09 2.27 -10.79
C ARG A 34 1.08 2.78 -9.75
N LEU A 35 1.29 2.05 -8.65
CA LEU A 35 2.30 2.39 -7.64
C LEU A 35 3.70 2.45 -8.27
N ASN A 36 4.04 1.47 -9.10
CA ASN A 36 5.32 1.44 -9.80
C ASN A 36 5.45 2.60 -10.80
N GLU A 37 4.40 2.89 -11.58
CA GLU A 37 4.38 4.00 -12.55
C GLU A 37 4.66 5.36 -11.89
N ILE A 38 4.06 5.62 -10.71
CA ILE A 38 4.20 6.91 -10.02
C ILE A 38 5.37 6.93 -9.03
N GLY A 39 6.12 5.83 -8.93
CA GLY A 39 7.24 5.69 -8.00
C GLY A 39 6.84 5.65 -6.51
N MET A 40 5.57 5.37 -6.19
CA MET A 40 5.08 5.25 -4.82
C MET A 40 5.30 3.82 -4.30
N THR A 41 5.76 3.70 -3.07
CA THR A 41 5.90 2.38 -2.44
C THR A 41 4.60 1.93 -1.77
N ASP A 42 4.42 0.61 -1.69
CA ASP A 42 3.32 -0.01 -0.95
C ASP A 42 3.28 0.41 0.53
N ASP A 43 4.43 0.70 1.15
CA ASP A 43 4.48 1.20 2.52
C ASP A 43 3.98 2.66 2.61
N GLU A 44 4.26 3.49 1.61
CA GLU A 44 3.74 4.86 1.51
C GLU A 44 2.23 4.87 1.27
N LEU A 45 1.72 3.98 0.42
CA LEU A 45 0.27 3.80 0.27
C LEU A 45 -0.37 3.32 1.59
N SER A 46 0.25 2.34 2.24
CA SER A 46 -0.22 1.83 3.55
C SER A 46 -0.31 2.96 4.58
N PHE A 47 0.72 3.81 4.64
CA PHE A 47 0.74 4.97 5.52
C PHE A 47 -0.41 5.94 5.22
N LEU A 48 -0.64 6.30 3.96
CA LEU A 48 -1.75 7.20 3.59
C LEU A 48 -3.12 6.60 3.91
N LEU A 49 -3.28 5.29 3.76
CA LEU A 49 -4.51 4.58 4.15
C LEU A 49 -4.63 4.35 5.67
N GLY A 50 -3.65 4.78 6.47
CA GLY A 50 -3.59 4.54 7.91
C GLY A 50 -3.45 3.06 8.29
N LYS A 51 -2.93 2.22 7.39
CA LYS A 51 -2.77 0.78 7.57
C LYS A 51 -1.35 0.40 7.97
N ALA A 52 -1.23 -0.82 8.49
CA ALA A 52 0.08 -1.43 8.73
C ALA A 52 0.86 -1.58 7.43
N ASN A 53 2.18 -1.46 7.50
CA ASN A 53 3.08 -1.62 6.35
C ASN A 53 2.80 -2.92 5.60
N ASN A 54 2.96 -2.88 4.28
CA ASN A 54 2.65 -3.98 3.36
C ASN A 54 1.15 -4.24 3.15
N TYR A 55 0.31 -3.21 3.03
CA TYR A 55 -1.12 -3.38 2.78
C TYR A 55 -1.40 -4.19 1.51
N VAL A 56 -0.91 -3.75 0.36
CA VAL A 56 -1.17 -4.40 -0.94
C VAL A 56 -0.38 -5.70 -1.05
N PHE A 57 0.91 -5.66 -0.73
CA PHE A 57 1.75 -6.87 -0.81
C PHE A 57 1.35 -7.94 0.21
N GLY A 58 0.82 -7.53 1.36
CA GLY A 58 0.31 -8.43 2.39
C GLY A 58 -0.91 -9.21 1.93
N PHE A 59 -1.77 -8.60 1.11
CA PHE A 59 -2.86 -9.33 0.45
C PHE A 59 -2.32 -10.35 -0.56
N ILE A 60 -1.34 -9.98 -1.40
CA ILE A 60 -0.75 -10.91 -2.39
C ILE A 60 -0.22 -12.18 -1.73
N ILE A 61 0.45 -12.06 -0.57
CA ILE A 61 1.01 -13.21 0.15
C ILE A 61 -0.08 -14.08 0.78
N LYS A 62 -1.23 -13.50 1.12
CA LYS A 62 -2.36 -14.19 1.79
C LYS A 62 -3.69 -13.78 1.17
N PRO A 63 -3.96 -14.15 -0.10
CA PRO A 63 -5.14 -13.70 -0.83
C PRO A 63 -6.45 -14.30 -0.28
N SER A 64 -6.38 -15.33 0.56
CA SER A 64 -7.53 -15.89 1.29
C SER A 64 -7.97 -15.04 2.49
N ASP A 65 -7.15 -14.10 2.95
CA ASP A 65 -7.44 -13.23 4.09
C ASP A 65 -8.18 -11.97 3.62
N LYS A 66 -9.51 -12.09 3.46
CA LYS A 66 -10.40 -11.02 2.99
C LYS A 66 -10.37 -9.76 3.86
N ASN A 67 -9.92 -9.86 5.10
CA ASN A 67 -9.80 -8.71 6.01
C ASN A 67 -8.61 -7.78 5.63
N ARG A 68 -7.75 -8.19 4.68
CA ARG A 68 -6.56 -7.41 4.31
C ARG A 68 -6.80 -6.36 3.24
N PHE A 69 -7.87 -6.46 2.46
CA PHE A 69 -8.19 -5.51 1.41
C PHE A 69 -9.66 -5.13 1.54
N ASN A 70 -9.91 -3.94 2.09
CA ASN A 70 -11.25 -3.50 2.46
C ASN A 70 -11.81 -2.60 1.35
N GLU A 71 -13.05 -2.89 0.93
CA GLU A 71 -13.68 -2.25 -0.23
C GLU A 71 -13.90 -0.74 -0.03
N ASP A 72 -14.17 -0.32 1.22
CA ASP A 72 -14.34 1.07 1.63
C ASP A 72 -13.13 1.96 1.32
N GLN A 73 -11.95 1.37 1.15
CA GLN A 73 -10.71 2.09 0.84
C GLN A 73 -10.47 2.23 -0.66
N ILE A 74 -11.19 1.46 -1.49
CA ILE A 74 -11.04 1.48 -2.94
C ILE A 74 -11.39 2.87 -3.48
N ASP A 75 -12.39 3.53 -2.89
CA ASP A 75 -12.82 4.87 -3.27
C ASP A 75 -11.74 5.95 -3.05
N LEU A 76 -10.78 5.69 -2.17
CA LEU A 76 -9.66 6.60 -1.90
C LEU A 76 -8.50 6.40 -2.89
N LEU A 77 -8.40 5.23 -3.53
CA LEU A 77 -7.28 4.87 -4.40
C LEU A 77 -7.13 5.81 -5.61
N PRO A 78 -8.19 6.19 -6.35
CA PRO A 78 -8.07 7.11 -7.48
C PRO A 78 -7.42 8.44 -7.10
N TYR A 79 -7.80 8.98 -5.93
CA TYR A 79 -7.23 10.21 -5.41
C TYR A 79 -5.75 10.03 -5.04
N ILE A 80 -5.41 9.00 -4.26
CA ILE A 80 -4.03 8.75 -3.78
C ILE A 80 -3.09 8.44 -4.96
N LEU A 81 -3.55 7.60 -5.88
CA LEU A 81 -2.78 7.11 -7.04
C LEU A 81 -2.86 8.04 -8.25
N LYS A 82 -3.56 9.18 -8.11
CA LYS A 82 -3.68 10.25 -9.12
C LYS A 82 -4.10 9.67 -10.48
N CYS A 83 -5.21 8.95 -10.50
CA CYS A 83 -5.72 8.28 -11.69
C CYS A 83 -7.26 8.23 -11.66
N PRO A 84 -7.93 8.06 -12.82
CA PRO A 84 -9.37 7.85 -12.83
C PRO A 84 -9.74 6.49 -12.24
N PHE A 85 -10.96 6.35 -11.71
CA PHE A 85 -11.48 5.08 -11.19
C PHE A 85 -11.33 3.91 -12.16
N SER A 86 -11.51 4.15 -13.46
CA SER A 86 -11.39 3.12 -14.51
C SER A 86 -9.99 2.51 -14.65
N LYS A 87 -8.95 3.18 -14.12
CA LYS A 87 -7.60 2.61 -14.03
C LYS A 87 -7.41 1.67 -12.83
N ILE A 88 -8.30 1.72 -11.85
CA ILE A 88 -8.26 0.84 -10.67
C ILE A 88 -9.28 -0.29 -10.82
N ILE A 89 -10.49 0.04 -11.27
CA ILE A 89 -11.58 -0.90 -11.52
C ILE A 89 -11.92 -0.84 -13.03
N PRO A 90 -11.34 -1.73 -13.86
CA PRO A 90 -11.61 -1.74 -15.28
C PRO A 90 -13.03 -2.21 -15.59
N ASN A 91 -13.74 -1.50 -16.47
CA ASN A 91 -15.14 -1.83 -16.84
C ASN A 91 -15.28 -3.16 -17.59
N GLY A 92 -14.20 -3.68 -18.17
CA GLY A 92 -14.20 -4.89 -19.01
C GLY A 92 -13.75 -6.16 -18.30
N THR A 93 -13.63 -6.15 -16.98
CA THR A 93 -13.17 -7.33 -16.23
C THR A 93 -14.21 -8.44 -16.29
N GLU A 94 -13.78 -9.64 -16.69
CA GLU A 94 -14.65 -10.82 -16.70
C GLU A 94 -15.25 -11.10 -15.30
N PRO A 95 -16.55 -11.42 -15.21
CA PRO A 95 -17.18 -11.69 -13.93
C PRO A 95 -16.74 -13.03 -13.34
N GLY A 96 -16.92 -13.18 -12.03
CA GLY A 96 -16.70 -14.44 -11.31
C GLY A 96 -15.35 -14.53 -10.60
N ASN A 97 -14.90 -15.76 -10.37
CA ASN A 97 -13.73 -16.05 -9.55
C ASN A 97 -12.50 -16.38 -10.40
N ILE A 98 -11.33 -15.97 -9.91
CA ILE A 98 -10.03 -16.45 -10.36
C ILE A 98 -9.52 -17.55 -9.42
N GLN A 99 -8.85 -18.53 -10.00
CA GLN A 99 -8.24 -19.65 -9.30
C GLN A 99 -6.73 -19.50 -9.33
N LEU A 100 -6.10 -19.53 -8.14
CA LEU A 100 -4.65 -19.46 -8.00
C LEU A 100 -4.14 -20.84 -7.57
N TYR A 101 -3.13 -21.31 -8.27
CA TYR A 101 -2.54 -22.63 -8.08
C TYR A 101 -1.06 -22.52 -7.71
N HIS A 102 -0.49 -23.56 -7.11
CA HIS A 102 0.93 -23.63 -6.75
C HIS A 102 1.41 -22.37 -6.03
N THR A 103 0.57 -21.89 -5.09
CA THR A 103 0.81 -20.68 -4.32
C THR A 103 1.93 -20.91 -3.30
N GLY A 104 2.83 -19.95 -3.14
CA GLY A 104 3.91 -20.11 -2.19
C GLY A 104 4.86 -18.93 -2.09
N GLY A 105 5.43 -18.76 -0.90
CA GLY A 105 6.52 -17.82 -0.68
C GLY A 105 7.78 -18.23 -1.44
N ILE A 106 8.51 -17.26 -1.97
CA ILE A 106 9.82 -17.47 -2.59
C ILE A 106 10.87 -16.92 -1.63
N PRO A 107 11.75 -17.78 -1.08
CA PRO A 107 12.90 -17.32 -0.32
C PRO A 107 13.88 -16.63 -1.28
N ASP A 108 14.19 -15.37 -1.00
CA ASP A 108 15.10 -14.56 -1.80
C ASP A 108 15.81 -13.57 -0.86
N GLU A 109 17.14 -13.60 -0.83
CA GLU A 109 17.91 -12.76 0.08
C GLU A 109 17.67 -11.28 -0.25
N GLY A 110 17.19 -10.52 0.73
CA GLY A 110 16.87 -9.11 0.53
C GLY A 110 15.52 -8.82 -0.14
N TYR A 111 14.71 -9.85 -0.44
CA TYR A 111 13.35 -9.70 -0.96
C TYR A 111 12.33 -10.50 -0.14
N LYS A 112 11.06 -10.08 -0.20
CA LYS A 112 9.92 -10.96 0.06
C LYS A 112 9.35 -11.36 -1.28
N GLY A 113 9.33 -12.65 -1.57
CA GLY A 113 8.76 -13.18 -2.80
C GLY A 113 7.48 -13.97 -2.53
N PHE A 114 6.54 -13.92 -3.47
CA PHE A 114 5.38 -14.80 -3.53
C PHE A 114 5.13 -15.19 -4.98
N SER A 115 4.68 -16.41 -5.23
CA SER A 115 4.26 -16.82 -6.57
C SER A 115 2.99 -17.64 -6.55
N HIS A 116 2.28 -17.58 -7.66
CA HIS A 116 1.15 -18.42 -7.98
C HIS A 116 1.10 -18.66 -9.50
N ILE A 117 0.25 -19.59 -9.92
CA ILE A 117 -0.03 -19.89 -11.32
C ILE A 117 -1.50 -19.59 -11.60
N VAL A 118 -1.76 -18.95 -12.73
CA VAL A 118 -3.09 -18.81 -13.33
C VAL A 118 -3.09 -19.59 -14.65
N TYR A 119 -4.14 -20.35 -14.91
CA TYR A 119 -4.32 -21.08 -16.16
C TYR A 119 -5.29 -20.36 -17.09
N SER A 120 -4.98 -20.33 -18.38
CA SER A 120 -5.90 -19.86 -19.42
C SER A 120 -7.05 -20.85 -19.63
N PRO A 121 -8.11 -20.47 -20.37
CA PRO A 121 -9.15 -21.40 -20.79
C PRO A 121 -8.63 -22.56 -21.65
N SER A 122 -7.51 -22.38 -22.37
CA SER A 122 -6.83 -23.44 -23.13
C SER A 122 -5.97 -24.37 -22.26
N GLY A 123 -5.86 -24.10 -20.96
CA GLY A 123 -5.09 -24.89 -20.01
C GLY A 123 -3.60 -24.49 -19.92
N GLU A 124 -3.19 -23.41 -20.56
CA GLU A 124 -1.82 -22.91 -20.50
C GLU A 124 -1.56 -22.19 -19.18
N GLY A 125 -0.55 -22.62 -18.44
CA GLY A 125 -0.21 -22.04 -17.14
C GLY A 125 0.74 -20.86 -17.27
N THR A 126 0.42 -19.75 -16.61
CA THR A 126 1.33 -18.62 -16.41
C THR A 126 1.69 -18.50 -14.95
N ARG A 127 2.98 -18.65 -14.62
CA ARG A 127 3.51 -18.40 -13.29
C ARG A 127 3.75 -16.91 -13.11
N ILE A 128 3.13 -16.34 -12.10
CA ILE A 128 3.25 -14.95 -11.70
C ILE A 128 4.08 -14.91 -10.41
N ILE A 129 5.15 -14.13 -10.42
CA ILE A 129 6.09 -13.96 -9.31
C ILE A 129 6.09 -12.50 -8.89
N TRP A 130 5.78 -12.25 -7.63
CA TRP A 130 5.79 -10.93 -7.01
C TRP A 130 7.02 -10.83 -6.12
N LYS A 131 7.83 -9.78 -6.30
CA LYS A 131 8.98 -9.51 -5.45
C LYS A 131 8.91 -8.10 -4.87
N LYS A 132 8.93 -7.99 -3.54
CA LYS A 132 9.09 -6.71 -2.84
C LYS A 132 10.46 -6.67 -2.20
N LYS A 133 11.26 -5.65 -2.53
CA LYS A 133 12.56 -5.44 -1.87
C LYS A 133 12.36 -5.17 -0.39
N ASN A 134 13.14 -5.82 0.46
CA ASN A 134 13.13 -5.56 1.90
C ASN A 134 13.60 -4.13 2.16
N ALA A 135 12.97 -3.47 3.14
CA ALA A 135 13.44 -2.18 3.60
C ALA A 135 14.89 -2.32 4.10
N PRO A 136 15.82 -1.45 3.67
CA PRO A 136 17.20 -1.49 4.14
C PRO A 136 17.23 -1.33 5.66
N LYS A 137 17.87 -2.26 6.36
CA LYS A 137 18.10 -2.15 7.81
C LYS A 137 19.11 -1.04 8.05
N GLY A 138 18.78 -0.11 8.96
CA GLY A 138 19.74 0.89 9.45
C GLY A 138 19.95 2.14 8.58
N SER A 139 19.22 2.35 7.49
CA SER A 139 19.31 3.63 6.77
C SER A 139 18.51 4.73 7.50
N THR A 140 19.17 5.54 8.33
CA THR A 140 18.61 6.80 8.80
C THR A 140 18.60 7.78 7.64
N ARG A 141 17.50 7.79 6.87
CA ARG A 141 17.26 8.84 5.87
C ARG A 141 17.42 10.21 6.53
N LYS A 142 17.83 11.25 5.80
CA LYS A 142 17.85 12.63 6.33
C LYS A 142 16.41 13.05 6.69
N THR A 143 16.23 13.82 7.76
CA THR A 143 14.89 14.37 8.09
C THR A 143 14.65 15.61 7.23
N ASN A 144 13.48 15.68 6.60
CA ASN A 144 13.03 16.89 5.93
C ASN A 144 12.65 17.94 6.98
N LYS A 145 13.59 18.84 7.29
CA LYS A 145 13.42 19.84 8.35
C LYS A 145 12.27 20.80 8.02
N THR A 146 12.17 21.25 6.78
CA THR A 146 11.10 22.15 6.32
C THR A 146 9.72 21.55 6.56
N LEU A 147 9.54 20.27 6.22
CA LEU A 147 8.28 19.57 6.47
C LEU A 147 8.02 19.38 7.97
N LEU A 148 9.04 19.00 8.74
CA LEU A 148 8.90 18.82 10.20
C LEU A 148 8.52 20.12 10.90
N ASP A 149 9.16 21.23 10.57
CA ASP A 149 8.90 22.52 11.19
C ASP A 149 7.53 23.08 10.80
N LEU A 150 7.08 22.83 9.56
CA LEU A 150 5.70 23.11 9.14
C LEU A 150 4.69 22.35 9.98
N LEU A 151 4.89 21.03 10.17
CA LEU A 151 3.98 20.21 10.97
C LEU A 151 3.95 20.67 12.43
N LYS A 152 5.09 21.05 13.01
CA LYS A 152 5.13 21.63 14.36
C LYS A 152 4.34 22.93 14.46
N ARG A 153 4.44 23.79 13.43
CA ARG A 153 3.65 25.01 13.37
C ARG A 153 2.15 24.69 13.33
N TRP A 154 1.73 23.72 12.52
CA TRP A 154 0.32 23.28 12.48
C TRP A 154 -0.19 22.75 13.82
N ILE A 155 0.66 22.08 14.60
CA ILE A 155 0.31 21.66 15.97
C ILE A 155 0.05 22.88 16.86
N ASN A 156 0.87 23.92 16.75
CA ASN A 156 0.70 25.15 17.53
C ASN A 156 -0.51 25.97 17.07
N GLU A 157 -0.84 25.91 15.78
CA GLU A 157 -2.01 26.56 15.17
C GLU A 157 -3.33 25.77 15.39
N GLY A 158 -3.29 24.63 16.07
CA GLY A 158 -4.47 23.85 16.44
C GLY A 158 -4.99 22.88 15.37
N TYR A 159 -4.27 22.66 14.27
CA TYR A 159 -4.71 21.72 13.21
C TYR A 159 -4.88 20.29 13.72
N PHE A 160 -4.05 19.90 14.70
CA PHE A 160 -4.06 18.59 15.35
C PHE A 160 -4.83 18.58 16.68
N ASP A 161 -5.61 19.62 17.00
CA ASP A 161 -6.51 19.58 18.15
C ASP A 161 -7.65 18.57 17.92
N GLU A 162 -7.97 18.30 16.64
CA GLU A 162 -8.80 17.18 16.21
C GLU A 162 -7.96 16.00 15.71
N LYS A 163 -8.53 14.80 15.75
CA LYS A 163 -7.92 13.57 15.23
C LYS A 163 -7.82 13.62 13.71
N ARG A 164 -6.60 13.54 13.18
CA ARG A 164 -6.30 13.55 11.73
C ARG A 164 -5.69 12.23 11.28
N ASP A 165 -6.06 11.72 10.11
CA ASP A 165 -5.28 10.67 9.44
C ASP A 165 -4.18 11.23 8.53
N ALA A 166 -3.30 10.34 8.08
CA ALA A 166 -2.20 10.68 7.19
C ALA A 166 -2.68 11.25 5.84
N LEU A 167 -3.83 10.80 5.33
CA LEU A 167 -4.38 11.27 4.05
C LEU A 167 -4.86 12.71 4.15
N GLU A 168 -5.50 13.10 5.26
CA GLU A 168 -5.90 14.48 5.55
C GLU A 168 -4.68 15.42 5.59
N VAL A 169 -3.63 15.02 6.32
CA VAL A 169 -2.37 15.77 6.39
C VAL A 169 -1.75 15.91 4.99
N TYR A 170 -1.69 14.81 4.23
CA TYR A 170 -1.17 14.82 2.86
C TYR A 170 -1.98 15.72 1.92
N LYS A 171 -3.32 15.65 1.99
CA LYS A 171 -4.24 16.50 1.23
C LYS A 171 -3.96 17.97 1.48
N LYS A 172 -3.85 18.39 2.74
CA LYS A 172 -3.55 19.78 3.11
C LYS A 172 -2.18 20.23 2.59
N LEU A 173 -1.15 19.41 2.75
CA LEU A 173 0.20 19.72 2.26
C LEU A 173 0.24 19.92 0.73
N ASN A 174 -0.47 19.05 0.00
CA ASN A 174 -0.48 19.07 -1.46
C ASN A 174 -1.32 20.22 -2.04
N THR A 175 -2.39 20.63 -1.35
CA THR A 175 -3.29 21.69 -1.80
C THR A 175 -2.80 23.09 -1.45
N GLU A 176 -2.32 23.30 -0.22
CA GLU A 176 -2.04 24.66 0.29
C GLU A 176 -0.58 25.08 0.18
N TYR A 177 0.37 24.15 0.26
CA TYR A 177 1.79 24.51 0.46
C TYR A 177 2.70 24.18 -0.72
N LYS A 178 2.22 23.45 -1.75
CA LYS A 178 2.97 23.04 -2.95
C LYS A 178 4.41 22.56 -2.64
N ILE A 179 4.63 21.95 -1.47
CA ILE A 179 5.94 21.46 -1.07
C ILE A 179 6.21 20.17 -1.84
N VAL A 180 7.41 20.06 -2.42
CA VAL A 180 7.88 18.81 -3.01
C VAL A 180 8.48 17.95 -1.91
N PHE A 181 7.83 16.83 -1.61
CA PHE A 181 8.30 15.82 -0.66
C PHE A 181 7.85 14.42 -1.09
N GLN A 182 8.58 13.41 -0.63
CA GLN A 182 8.18 12.01 -0.73
C GLN A 182 7.28 11.64 0.46
N ILE A 183 6.29 10.78 0.25
CA ILE A 183 5.34 10.38 1.31
C ILE A 183 6.09 9.76 2.51
N SER A 184 7.15 9.02 2.26
CA SER A 184 8.01 8.47 3.32
C SER A 184 8.73 9.53 4.16
N GLU A 185 8.93 10.75 3.64
CA GLU A 185 9.41 11.88 4.44
C GLU A 185 8.33 12.40 5.39
N LEU A 186 7.07 12.46 4.94
CA LEU A 186 5.93 12.81 5.78
C LEU A 186 5.72 11.78 6.89
N GLU A 187 5.68 10.48 6.53
CA GLU A 187 5.58 9.39 7.49
C GLU A 187 6.66 9.50 8.57
N LYS A 188 7.90 9.77 8.15
CA LYS A 188 9.02 9.95 9.08
C LYS A 188 8.83 11.15 9.99
N CYS A 189 8.38 12.30 9.46
CA CYS A 189 8.14 13.48 10.28
C CYS A 189 7.06 13.22 11.34
N ILE A 190 5.95 12.58 10.96
CA ILE A 190 4.91 12.19 11.93
C ILE A 190 5.47 11.23 12.98
N LYS A 191 6.26 10.22 12.59
CA LYS A 191 6.92 9.31 13.55
C LYS A 191 7.82 10.05 14.55
N ILE A 192 8.54 11.08 14.10
CA ILE A 192 9.36 11.92 14.99
C ILE A 192 8.47 12.66 15.99
N LEU A 193 7.37 13.25 15.52
CA LEU A 193 6.43 14.00 16.37
C LEU A 193 5.75 13.09 17.42
N CYS A 194 5.51 11.82 17.10
CA CYS A 194 5.00 10.82 18.03
C CYS A 194 6.07 10.13 18.90
N SER A 195 7.36 10.43 18.70
CA SER A 195 8.43 9.74 19.43
C SER A 195 8.52 10.23 20.88
N ILE A 196 9.00 9.37 21.79
CA ILE A 196 9.21 9.67 23.22
C ILE A 196 10.11 10.91 23.44
N ARG A 197 10.95 11.26 22.47
CA ARG A 197 11.82 12.44 22.57
C ARG A 197 11.07 13.77 22.36
N HIS A 198 10.01 13.75 21.55
CA HIS A 198 9.29 14.97 21.16
C HIS A 198 7.90 15.04 21.78
N GLU A 199 7.18 13.91 21.75
CA GLU A 199 5.85 13.74 22.33
C GLU A 199 4.87 14.86 21.97
N LEU A 200 4.93 15.36 20.73
CA LEU A 200 4.04 16.42 20.27
C LEU A 200 2.70 15.89 19.74
N LEU A 201 2.69 14.64 19.28
CA LEU A 201 1.48 13.96 18.80
C LEU A 201 1.29 12.61 19.49
N GLU A 202 0.04 12.27 19.77
CA GLU A 202 -0.41 10.92 20.08
C GLU A 202 -0.90 10.21 18.81
N LYS A 203 -1.05 8.88 18.89
CA LYS A 203 -1.59 8.09 17.79
C LYS A 203 -2.38 6.88 18.28
N GLU A 204 -3.45 6.55 17.59
CA GLU A 204 -4.29 5.37 17.86
C GLU A 204 -4.93 4.87 16.56
N SER A 205 -5.17 3.56 16.48
CA SER A 205 -5.94 2.97 15.40
C SER A 205 -7.42 3.03 15.74
N ILE A 206 -8.19 3.84 15.02
CA ILE A 206 -9.64 4.00 15.19
C ILE A 206 -10.30 3.48 13.91
N ASP A 207 -11.21 2.52 14.05
CA ASP A 207 -11.87 1.83 12.93
C ASP A 207 -10.88 1.28 11.88
N GLY A 208 -9.72 0.82 12.37
CA GLY A 208 -8.65 0.28 11.54
C GLY A 208 -7.87 1.32 10.73
N VAL A 209 -7.97 2.61 11.07
CA VAL A 209 -7.19 3.71 10.47
C VAL A 209 -6.38 4.41 11.56
N LEU A 210 -5.08 4.58 11.32
CA LEU A 210 -4.21 5.31 12.25
C LEU A 210 -4.51 6.81 12.22
N LYS A 211 -4.89 7.35 13.38
CA LYS A 211 -5.19 8.77 13.62
C LYS A 211 -4.14 9.40 14.53
N TYR A 212 -3.93 10.71 14.38
CA TYR A 212 -2.94 11.52 15.11
C TYR A 212 -3.59 12.79 15.65
N TRP A 213 -3.25 13.18 16.87
CA TRP A 213 -3.71 14.43 17.50
C TRP A 213 -2.64 14.95 18.45
N LYS A 214 -2.77 16.23 18.84
CA LYS A 214 -1.86 16.91 19.74
C LYS A 214 -1.86 16.23 21.11
N LYS A 215 -0.67 15.94 21.64
CA LYS A 215 -0.53 15.43 23.00
C LYS A 215 -0.94 16.51 24.01
N VAL A 216 -1.78 16.12 24.97
CA VAL A 216 -2.26 16.98 26.06
C VAL A 216 -1.24 17.05 27.18
#